data_AF-A0A1Y4S6Y0-F1
#
_entry.id   AF-A0A1Y4S6Y0-F1
#
_cell.length_a   1.000
_cell.length_b   1.000
_cell.length_c   1.000
_cell.angle_alpha   90.00
_cell.angle_beta   90.00
_cell.angle_gamma   90.00
#
_symmetry.space_group_name_H-M   'P 1'
#
loop_
_entity.id
_entity.type
_entity.pdbx_description
1 polymer ?
#
loop_
_entity_poly.entity_id
_entity_poly.type
_entity_poly.pdbx_seq_one_letter_code
_entity_poly.pdbx_strand_id
1 'polypeptide(L)'
;MKKPVLISLLLLLCCALGWAVYLFTNTYRQGTPVRNTLSSTTAASAVPSYDSTRPGVTATPTPLDTTDDALLLERAGEVLDALADQDYTALCALVHPQRGVTFTPYSTVDPENDLCFLPDQLSKAISDGSTYLWGFTNGKGDHINLTVSEYISRYVYNEDYRNAPVVSIDQIAVSGNALENVQEVFSDCRFVEYYYPGVKPEMDNFDWCALKVVLAPYAEQWYLVGLIHSEWTV
;
A
#
# COMPACT_ATOMS: atom_id res chain seq x y z
N MET A 1 -58.48 -11.64 30.12
CA MET A 1 -57.26 -12.30 29.62
C MET A 1 -56.98 -11.95 28.14
N LYS A 2 -56.65 -10.69 27.80
CA LYS A 2 -56.38 -10.27 26.39
C LYS A 2 -55.22 -9.29 26.19
N LYS A 3 -54.50 -8.91 27.25
CA LYS A 3 -53.39 -7.94 27.18
C LYS A 3 -52.03 -8.48 26.69
N PRO A 4 -51.65 -9.78 26.85
CA PRO A 4 -50.32 -10.21 26.43
C PRO A 4 -50.18 -10.44 24.92
N VAL A 5 -51.28 -10.72 24.21
CA VAL A 5 -51.25 -11.02 22.77
C VAL A 5 -51.04 -9.76 21.90
N LEU A 6 -51.51 -8.61 22.37
CA LEU A 6 -51.38 -7.34 21.62
C LEU A 6 -49.94 -6.80 21.62
N ILE A 7 -49.17 -7.08 22.68
CA ILE A 7 -47.79 -6.62 22.84
C ILE A 7 -46.84 -7.46 21.96
N SER A 8 -47.05 -8.77 21.88
CA SER A 8 -46.28 -9.64 20.96
C SER A 8 -46.52 -9.32 19.49
N LEU A 9 -47.73 -8.90 19.11
CA LEU A 9 -48.03 -8.54 17.72
C LEU A 9 -47.38 -7.20 17.31
N LEU A 10 -47.27 -6.24 18.23
CA LEU A 10 -46.60 -4.96 17.97
C LEU A 10 -45.08 -5.11 17.82
N LEU A 11 -44.45 -5.99 18.61
CA LEU A 11 -43.00 -6.26 18.54
C LEU A 11 -42.61 -6.95 17.22
N LEU A 12 -43.43 -7.87 16.73
CA LEU A 12 -43.20 -8.55 15.44
C LEU A 12 -43.31 -7.59 14.25
N LEU A 13 -44.23 -6.61 14.30
CA LEU A 13 -44.38 -5.61 13.24
C LEU A 13 -43.17 -4.66 13.17
N CYS A 14 -42.60 -4.28 14.33
CA CYS A 14 -41.40 -3.44 14.39
C CYS A 14 -40.14 -4.16 13.86
N CYS A 15 -39.99 -5.46 14.11
CA CYS A 15 -38.88 -6.26 13.57
C CYS A 15 -38.95 -6.41 12.06
N ALA A 16 -40.15 -6.58 11.48
CA ALA A 16 -40.33 -6.70 10.03
C ALA A 16 -40.02 -5.38 9.29
N LEU A 17 -40.36 -4.23 9.88
CA LEU A 17 -40.05 -2.91 9.33
C LEU A 17 -38.55 -2.57 9.41
N GLY A 18 -37.86 -2.99 10.49
CA GLY A 18 -36.41 -2.85 10.62
C GLY A 18 -35.62 -3.68 9.60
N TRP A 19 -36.10 -4.89 9.31
CA TRP A 19 -35.50 -5.76 8.27
C TRP A 19 -35.70 -5.21 6.85
N ALA A 20 -36.86 -4.62 6.56
CA ALA A 20 -37.12 -4.02 5.25
C ALA A 20 -36.26 -2.78 4.98
N VAL A 21 -36.00 -1.94 6.00
CA VAL A 21 -35.10 -0.77 5.88
C VAL A 21 -33.65 -1.20 5.72
N TYR A 22 -33.20 -2.24 6.42
CA TYR A 22 -31.83 -2.79 6.28
C TYR A 22 -31.58 -3.36 4.88
N LEU A 23 -32.56 -4.05 4.28
CA LEU A 23 -32.46 -4.55 2.90
C LEU A 23 -32.52 -3.43 1.86
N PHE A 24 -33.25 -2.35 2.12
CA PHE A 24 -33.35 -1.21 1.19
C PHE A 24 -32.11 -0.32 1.22
N THR A 25 -31.43 -0.15 2.36
CA THR A 25 -30.17 0.62 2.42
C THR A 25 -28.99 -0.16 1.88
N ASN A 26 -28.98 -1.50 2.01
CA ASN A 26 -27.85 -2.32 1.57
C ASN A 26 -27.87 -2.63 0.06
N THR A 27 -29.02 -2.49 -0.61
CA THR A 27 -29.16 -2.69 -2.06
C THR A 27 -28.73 -1.48 -2.90
N TYR A 28 -28.54 -0.30 -2.29
CA TYR A 28 -28.07 0.91 -2.99
C TYR A 28 -26.55 1.16 -2.87
N ARG A 29 -25.78 0.30 -2.19
CA ARG A 29 -24.33 0.49 -1.98
C ARG A 29 -23.45 -0.57 -2.63
N GLN A 30 -23.97 -1.30 -3.62
CA GLN A 30 -23.18 -2.23 -4.43
C GLN A 30 -22.98 -1.62 -5.82
N GLY A 31 -22.01 -0.70 -5.92
CA GLY A 31 -21.35 -0.45 -7.20
C GLY A 31 -20.61 -1.74 -7.57
N THR A 32 -20.95 -2.32 -8.72
CA THR A 32 -20.30 -3.55 -9.22
C THR A 32 -18.79 -3.36 -9.30
N PRO A 33 -17.96 -4.26 -8.72
CA PRO A 33 -16.53 -4.23 -8.95
C PRO A 33 -16.27 -4.46 -10.45
N VAL A 34 -15.61 -3.51 -11.09
CA VAL A 34 -15.24 -3.57 -12.50
C VAL A 34 -14.16 -4.65 -12.65
N ARG A 35 -14.56 -5.79 -13.23
CA ARG A 35 -13.64 -6.82 -13.70
C ARG A 35 -13.16 -6.42 -15.09
N ASN A 36 -11.95 -5.86 -15.20
CA ASN A 36 -11.33 -5.63 -16.50
C ASN A 36 -10.81 -6.97 -17.06
N THR A 37 -11.58 -7.55 -17.97
CA THR A 37 -11.12 -8.56 -18.93
C THR A 37 -11.06 -7.94 -20.32
N LEU A 38 -10.15 -8.47 -21.15
CA LEU A 38 -9.91 -8.24 -22.58
C LEU A 38 -8.88 -7.15 -22.87
N SER A 39 -8.05 -7.24 -23.90
CA SER A 39 -7.60 -8.31 -24.79
C SER A 39 -6.53 -7.63 -25.61
N SER A 40 -5.46 -8.34 -25.89
CA SER A 40 -4.44 -7.93 -26.85
C SER A 40 -5.08 -7.59 -28.20
N THR A 41 -4.82 -6.38 -28.71
CA THR A 41 -5.00 -6.06 -30.13
C THR A 41 -3.81 -5.25 -30.59
N THR A 42 -2.98 -5.93 -31.38
CA THR A 42 -1.95 -5.38 -32.25
C THR A 42 -2.58 -4.43 -33.27
N ALA A 43 -2.07 -3.21 -33.38
CA ALA A 43 -2.29 -2.36 -34.54
C ALA A 43 -0.97 -1.69 -34.95
N ALA A 44 -0.54 -2.02 -36.16
CA ALA A 44 0.68 -1.56 -36.80
C ALA A 44 0.46 -0.23 -37.58
N SER A 45 1.59 0.42 -37.90
CA SER A 45 1.77 1.59 -38.79
C SER A 45 1.46 2.96 -38.17
N ALA A 46 2.23 4.04 -38.35
CA ALA A 46 3.19 4.39 -39.40
C ALA A 46 4.28 5.37 -38.84
N VAL A 47 5.50 5.29 -39.37
CA VAL A 47 6.63 6.18 -39.02
C VAL A 47 6.78 7.28 -40.08
N PRO A 48 6.91 8.57 -39.73
CA PRO A 48 7.52 9.54 -40.62
C PRO A 48 9.03 9.63 -40.36
N SER A 49 9.81 9.46 -41.41
CA SER A 49 11.27 9.60 -41.42
C SER A 49 11.68 11.05 -41.13
N TYR A 50 12.52 11.25 -40.11
CA TYR A 50 13.28 12.49 -39.93
C TYR A 50 14.76 12.19 -40.16
N ASP A 51 15.30 12.74 -41.24
CA ASP A 51 16.73 12.91 -41.47
C ASP A 51 17.21 14.10 -40.63
N SER A 52 18.16 13.87 -39.73
CA SER A 52 18.94 14.94 -39.09
C SER A 52 20.23 14.37 -38.50
N THR A 53 21.29 14.57 -39.27
CA THR A 53 22.69 14.44 -38.90
C THR A 53 23.05 15.42 -37.77
N ARG A 54 23.23 14.90 -36.56
CA ARG A 54 23.97 15.55 -35.46
C ARG A 54 24.93 14.51 -34.88
N PRO A 55 26.20 14.83 -34.58
CA PRO A 55 27.00 13.98 -33.72
C PRO A 55 26.43 14.11 -32.31
N GLY A 56 25.44 13.26 -32.00
CA GLY A 56 25.00 13.02 -30.64
C GLY A 56 26.12 12.30 -29.93
N VAL A 57 26.58 12.85 -28.80
CA VAL A 57 27.24 12.03 -27.79
C VAL A 57 26.17 11.06 -27.32
N THR A 58 26.15 9.87 -27.92
CA THR A 58 25.37 8.75 -27.42
C THR A 58 26.01 8.37 -26.09
N ALA A 59 25.59 9.02 -25.00
CA ALA A 59 25.81 8.48 -23.68
C ALA A 59 25.03 7.17 -23.67
N THR A 60 25.75 6.06 -23.82
CA THR A 60 25.17 4.74 -23.62
C THR A 60 24.55 4.74 -22.22
N PRO A 61 23.27 4.39 -22.07
CA PRO A 61 22.68 4.26 -20.74
C PRO A 61 23.55 3.33 -19.89
N THR A 62 23.92 3.80 -18.69
CA THR A 62 24.69 2.97 -17.76
C THR A 62 23.70 2.04 -17.07
N PRO A 63 23.87 0.70 -17.18
CA PRO A 63 23.00 -0.24 -16.49
C PRO A 63 23.00 0.02 -14.99
N LEU A 64 21.85 -0.11 -14.34
CA LEU A 64 21.73 0.00 -12.89
C LEU A 64 22.62 -1.05 -12.22
N ASP A 65 23.54 -0.61 -11.37
CA ASP A 65 24.28 -1.51 -10.49
C ASP A 65 23.41 -1.85 -9.28
N THR A 66 22.81 -3.05 -9.29
CA THR A 66 21.91 -3.49 -8.22
C THR A 66 22.64 -3.82 -6.91
N THR A 67 23.97 -3.76 -6.90
CA THR A 67 24.81 -3.92 -5.71
C THR A 67 25.20 -2.59 -5.08
N ASP A 68 24.92 -1.48 -5.76
CA ASP A 68 25.15 -0.14 -5.22
C ASP A 68 24.02 0.27 -4.28
N ASP A 69 24.33 0.26 -2.98
CA ASP A 69 23.42 0.67 -1.93
C ASP A 69 23.13 2.19 -1.96
N ALA A 70 23.98 3.02 -2.57
CA ALA A 70 23.79 4.47 -2.60
C ALA A 70 22.56 4.86 -3.43
N LEU A 71 22.41 4.31 -4.65
CA LEU A 71 21.25 4.56 -5.51
C LEU A 71 19.96 3.96 -4.93
N LEU A 72 20.08 2.84 -4.20
CA LEU A 72 18.96 2.24 -3.48
C LEU A 72 18.46 3.17 -2.36
N LEU A 73 19.38 3.67 -1.52
CA LEU A 73 19.09 4.59 -0.42
C LEU A 73 18.56 5.92 -0.92
N GLU A 74 19.13 6.47 -2.00
CA GLU A 74 18.62 7.69 -2.65
C GLU A 74 17.17 7.50 -3.09
N ARG A 75 16.87 6.40 -3.79
CA ARG A 75 15.51 6.12 -4.24
C ARG A 75 14.53 5.89 -3.09
N ALA A 76 14.95 5.20 -2.03
CA ALA A 76 14.13 5.02 -0.84
C ALA A 76 13.88 6.36 -0.12
N GLY A 77 14.87 7.26 -0.11
CA GLY A 77 14.72 8.64 0.37
C GLY A 77 13.68 9.45 -0.41
N GLU A 78 13.68 9.36 -1.75
CA GLU A 78 12.65 9.99 -2.59
C GLU A 78 11.23 9.51 -2.25
N VAL A 79 11.08 8.22 -1.92
CA VAL A 79 9.80 7.66 -1.44
C VAL A 79 9.41 8.28 -0.10
N LEU A 80 10.35 8.40 0.84
CA LEU A 80 10.07 9.02 2.14
C LEU A 80 9.71 10.49 2.02
N ASP A 81 10.38 11.25 1.15
CA ASP A 81 10.07 12.66 0.90
C ASP A 81 8.67 12.82 0.32
N ALA A 82 8.30 11.99 -0.68
CA ALA A 82 6.96 12.00 -1.25
C ALA A 82 5.87 11.65 -0.21
N LEU A 83 6.14 10.69 0.68
CA LEU A 83 5.22 10.33 1.76
C LEU A 83 5.09 11.44 2.81
N ALA A 84 6.21 12.04 3.21
CA ALA A 84 6.27 13.08 4.24
C ALA A 84 5.55 14.37 3.80
N ASP A 85 5.77 14.76 2.54
CA ASP A 85 5.22 15.98 1.96
C ASP A 85 3.79 15.75 1.42
N GLN A 86 3.28 14.52 1.52
CA GLN A 86 2.00 14.07 0.95
C GLN A 86 1.92 14.35 -0.56
N ASP A 87 3.07 14.34 -1.26
CA ASP A 87 3.14 14.47 -2.71
C ASP A 87 2.84 13.13 -3.38
N TYR A 88 1.55 12.83 -3.47
CA TYR A 88 1.08 11.61 -4.12
C TYR A 88 1.36 11.56 -5.63
N THR A 89 1.62 12.70 -6.27
CA THR A 89 2.03 12.72 -7.68
C THR A 89 3.45 12.19 -7.80
N ALA A 90 4.36 12.65 -6.94
CA ALA A 90 5.71 12.12 -6.84
C ALA A 90 5.70 10.64 -6.46
N LEU A 91 4.91 10.25 -5.45
CA LEU A 91 4.81 8.85 -5.02
C LEU A 91 4.37 7.93 -6.18
N CYS A 92 3.33 8.30 -6.93
CA CYS A 92 2.88 7.53 -8.09
C CYS A 92 3.96 7.37 -9.18
N ALA A 93 4.81 8.38 -9.38
CA ALA A 93 5.91 8.32 -10.34
C ALA A 93 7.04 7.37 -9.92
N LEU A 94 7.15 7.06 -8.62
CA LEU A 94 8.13 6.11 -8.08
C LEU A 94 7.64 4.66 -8.17
N VAL A 95 6.33 4.43 -8.32
CA VAL A 95 5.72 3.09 -8.38
C VAL A 95 6.13 2.34 -9.64
N HIS A 96 6.44 1.06 -9.49
CA HIS A 96 6.81 0.20 -10.60
C HIS A 96 5.69 0.11 -11.65
N PRO A 97 5.95 0.40 -12.94
CA PRO A 97 4.90 0.58 -13.95
C PRO A 97 4.12 -0.69 -14.29
N GLN A 98 4.72 -1.87 -14.09
CA GLN A 98 4.09 -3.17 -14.35
C GLN A 98 3.68 -3.97 -13.10
N ARG A 99 4.47 -3.90 -12.02
CA ARG A 99 4.21 -4.63 -10.76
C ARG A 99 3.28 -3.88 -9.80
N GLY A 100 3.26 -2.54 -9.88
CA GLY A 100 2.56 -1.72 -8.90
C GLY A 100 3.26 -1.69 -7.55
N VAL A 101 2.62 -1.08 -6.57
CA VAL A 101 3.03 -1.06 -5.16
C VAL A 101 2.02 -1.80 -4.31
N THR A 102 2.50 -2.78 -3.54
CA THR A 102 1.73 -3.50 -2.53
C THR A 102 1.82 -2.79 -1.18
N PHE A 103 0.70 -2.66 -0.50
CA PHE A 103 0.63 -2.10 0.85
C PHE A 103 0.29 -3.20 1.86
N THR A 104 1.10 -3.33 2.91
CA THR A 104 0.89 -4.33 3.96
C THR A 104 0.86 -3.63 5.32
N PRO A 105 -0.23 -3.73 6.11
CA PRO A 105 -0.41 -2.95 7.34
C PRO A 105 0.42 -3.48 8.52
N TYR A 106 1.06 -4.65 8.35
CA TYR A 106 1.89 -5.34 9.34
C TYR A 106 3.03 -6.09 8.61
N SER A 107 3.97 -6.69 9.35
CA SER A 107 5.19 -7.25 8.75
C SER A 107 4.97 -8.42 7.78
N THR A 108 3.83 -9.12 7.88
CA THR A 108 3.54 -10.30 7.05
C THR A 108 2.84 -9.88 5.78
N VAL A 109 3.58 -9.94 4.67
CA VAL A 109 3.03 -9.70 3.34
C VAL A 109 2.14 -10.86 2.93
N ASP A 110 0.91 -10.55 2.52
CA ASP A 110 -0.06 -11.50 2.00
C ASP A 110 -0.36 -11.17 0.53
N PRO A 111 0.34 -11.81 -0.44
CA PRO A 111 0.17 -11.50 -1.85
C PRO A 111 -1.23 -11.75 -2.40
N GLU A 112 -2.07 -12.53 -1.70
CA GLU A 112 -3.44 -12.83 -2.13
C GLU A 112 -4.43 -11.75 -1.69
N ASN A 113 -4.17 -11.10 -0.56
CA ASN A 113 -5.13 -10.19 0.08
C ASN A 113 -4.64 -8.74 0.19
N ASP A 114 -3.33 -8.50 0.19
CA ASP A 114 -2.78 -7.15 0.22
C ASP A 114 -3.14 -6.38 -1.05
N LEU A 115 -3.46 -5.09 -0.87
CA LEU A 115 -3.84 -4.25 -1.98
C LEU A 115 -2.60 -3.78 -2.74
N CYS A 116 -2.60 -4.05 -4.05
CA CYS A 116 -1.57 -3.61 -4.96
C CYS A 116 -2.15 -2.68 -6.03
N PHE A 117 -1.47 -1.55 -6.27
CA PHE A 117 -1.90 -0.53 -7.21
C PHE A 117 -0.81 -0.21 -8.24
N LEU A 118 -1.18 -0.22 -9.52
CA LEU A 118 -0.39 0.42 -10.57
C LEU A 118 -0.39 1.96 -10.41
N PRO A 119 0.57 2.70 -11.01
CA PRO A 119 0.66 4.16 -10.86
C PRO A 119 -0.65 4.90 -11.08
N ASP A 120 -1.33 4.65 -12.21
CA ASP A 120 -2.60 5.29 -12.57
C ASP A 120 -3.76 4.88 -11.63
N GLN A 121 -3.72 3.64 -11.13
CA GLN A 121 -4.73 3.15 -10.19
C GLN A 121 -4.58 3.81 -8.83
N LEU A 122 -3.34 3.94 -8.34
CA LEU A 122 -3.02 4.63 -7.10
C LEU A 122 -3.43 6.11 -7.18
N SER A 123 -3.04 6.79 -8.28
CA SER A 123 -3.40 8.19 -8.52
C SER A 123 -4.91 8.41 -8.50
N LYS A 124 -5.66 7.51 -9.15
CA LYS A 124 -7.12 7.56 -9.17
C LYS A 124 -7.73 7.30 -7.79
N ALA A 125 -7.27 6.26 -7.09
CA ALA A 125 -7.77 5.89 -5.76
C ALA A 125 -7.57 6.99 -4.71
N ILE A 126 -6.45 7.72 -4.82
CA ILE A 126 -6.17 8.90 -3.99
C ILE A 126 -7.13 10.05 -4.35
N SER A 127 -7.32 10.31 -5.64
CA SER A 127 -8.12 11.45 -6.12
C SER A 127 -9.62 11.29 -5.90
N ASP A 128 -10.16 10.08 -6.02
CA ASP A 128 -11.60 9.83 -5.86
C ASP A 128 -12.03 9.54 -4.42
N GLY A 129 -11.07 9.39 -3.50
CA GLY A 129 -11.34 9.17 -2.08
C GLY A 129 -12.03 7.85 -1.77
N SER A 130 -11.84 6.83 -2.63
CA SER A 130 -12.41 5.51 -2.42
C SER A 130 -11.88 4.87 -1.13
N THR A 131 -12.78 4.24 -0.37
CA THR A 131 -12.43 3.43 0.80
C THR A 131 -12.18 1.99 0.38
N TYR A 132 -11.12 1.39 0.91
CA TYR A 132 -10.75 0.01 0.67
C TYR A 132 -10.68 -0.77 1.98
N LEU A 133 -10.87 -2.08 1.91
CA LEU A 133 -10.57 -3.01 2.99
C LEU A 133 -9.10 -3.42 2.88
N TRP A 134 -8.27 -2.93 3.80
CA TRP A 134 -6.82 -3.17 3.82
C TRP A 134 -6.42 -4.40 4.65
N GLY A 135 -7.40 -5.11 5.20
CA GLY A 135 -7.20 -6.22 6.12
C GLY A 135 -7.90 -5.99 7.45
N PHE A 136 -7.32 -6.53 8.51
CA PHE A 136 -7.93 -6.57 9.84
C PHE A 136 -6.92 -6.12 10.89
N THR A 137 -7.36 -5.38 11.90
CA THR A 137 -6.51 -4.96 13.01
C THR A 137 -6.05 -6.17 13.81
N ASN A 138 -4.79 -6.20 14.24
CA ASN A 138 -4.33 -7.27 15.13
C ASN A 138 -5.09 -7.25 16.48
N GLY A 139 -5.24 -8.42 17.10
CA GLY A 139 -6.01 -8.61 18.33
C GLY A 139 -7.52 -8.79 18.10
N LYS A 140 -8.26 -7.68 17.88
CA LYS A 140 -9.74 -7.73 17.76
C LYS A 140 -10.24 -8.25 16.41
N GLY A 141 -9.44 -8.10 15.35
CA GLY A 141 -9.85 -8.44 13.99
C GLY A 141 -10.88 -7.48 13.39
N ASP A 142 -10.92 -6.21 13.82
CA ASP A 142 -11.78 -5.20 13.21
C ASP A 142 -11.30 -4.88 11.79
N HIS A 143 -12.21 -4.58 10.87
CA HIS A 143 -11.85 -4.24 9.49
C HIS A 143 -11.06 -2.92 9.42
N ILE A 144 -9.97 -2.92 8.66
CA ILE A 144 -9.24 -1.69 8.32
C ILE A 144 -9.88 -1.12 7.04
N ASN A 145 -10.94 -0.32 7.19
CA ASN A 145 -11.62 0.35 6.09
C ASN A 145 -11.17 1.80 6.00
N LEU A 146 -10.24 2.12 5.10
CA LEU A 146 -9.63 3.44 4.98
C LEU A 146 -9.53 3.88 3.52
N THR A 147 -9.51 5.18 3.28
CA THR A 147 -9.00 5.72 2.02
C THR A 147 -7.49 5.51 1.91
N VAL A 148 -6.92 5.64 0.71
CA VAL A 148 -5.46 5.50 0.52
C VAL A 148 -4.69 6.50 1.39
N SER A 149 -5.13 7.76 1.45
CA SER A 149 -4.46 8.80 2.24
C SER A 149 -4.53 8.53 3.75
N GLU A 150 -5.68 8.08 4.26
CA GLU A 150 -5.83 7.69 5.67
C GLU A 150 -4.98 6.46 6.00
N TYR A 151 -4.94 5.47 5.09
CA TYR A 151 -4.09 4.29 5.24
C TYR A 151 -2.61 4.68 5.30
N ILE A 152 -2.14 5.51 4.36
CA ILE A 152 -0.75 5.99 4.35
C ILE A 152 -0.43 6.71 5.66
N SER A 153 -1.31 7.59 6.15
CA SER A 153 -1.07 8.30 7.40
C SER A 153 -1.00 7.39 8.64
N ARG A 154 -1.74 6.28 8.67
CA ARG A 154 -1.79 5.39 9.85
C ARG A 154 -0.79 4.23 9.80
N TYR A 155 -0.60 3.64 8.63
CA TYR A 155 0.10 2.37 8.44
C TYR A 155 1.32 2.49 7.52
N VAL A 156 1.66 3.67 7.00
CA VAL A 156 2.88 3.83 6.18
C VAL A 156 3.78 4.91 6.75
N TYR A 157 3.22 6.07 7.08
CA TYR A 157 3.94 7.24 7.53
C TYR A 157 3.36 7.77 8.85
N ASN A 158 3.31 6.90 9.85
CA ASN A 158 2.86 7.23 11.21
C ASN A 158 3.95 7.92 12.04
N GLU A 159 5.20 7.93 11.57
CA GLU A 159 6.34 8.65 12.14
C GLU A 159 7.20 9.26 11.04
N ASP A 160 8.06 10.23 11.38
CA ASP A 160 8.94 10.94 10.43
C ASP A 160 10.17 10.10 10.04
N TYR A 161 9.95 9.04 9.25
CA TYR A 161 10.99 8.07 8.88
C TYR A 161 12.23 8.65 8.17
N ARG A 162 12.18 9.92 7.70
CA ARG A 162 13.38 10.64 7.23
C ARG A 162 14.43 10.80 8.32
N ASN A 163 14.00 10.82 9.57
CA ASN A 163 14.84 10.99 10.77
C ASN A 163 14.94 9.71 11.60
N ALA A 164 14.64 8.54 11.01
CA ALA A 164 14.73 7.27 11.72
C ALA A 164 16.16 7.03 12.25
N PRO A 165 16.33 6.70 13.53
CA PRO A 165 17.65 6.52 14.14
C PRO A 165 18.37 5.25 13.66
N VAL A 166 17.64 4.29 13.09
CA VAL A 166 18.19 3.06 12.55
C VAL A 166 17.69 2.89 11.12
N VAL A 167 18.62 2.75 10.18
CA VAL A 167 18.36 2.45 8.78
C VAL A 167 19.12 1.19 8.41
N SER A 168 18.42 0.20 7.87
CA SER A 168 18.99 -1.12 7.51
C SER A 168 18.68 -1.44 6.05
N ILE A 169 19.61 -2.12 5.37
CA ILE A 169 19.43 -2.56 3.98
C ILE A 169 19.36 -4.09 3.97
N ASP A 170 18.27 -4.63 3.40
CA ASP A 170 17.91 -6.05 3.35
C ASP A 170 18.02 -6.81 4.67
N GLN A 171 17.90 -6.09 5.77
CA GLN A 171 17.98 -6.63 7.11
C GLN A 171 16.83 -6.09 7.92
N ILE A 172 16.33 -6.96 8.80
CA ILE A 172 15.22 -6.64 9.69
C ILE A 172 15.81 -6.30 11.05
N ALA A 173 15.67 -5.05 11.45
CA ALA A 173 16.22 -4.50 12.67
C ALA A 173 15.52 -5.07 13.92
N VAL A 174 14.20 -5.28 13.83
CA VAL A 174 13.38 -5.87 14.89
C VAL A 174 12.22 -6.66 14.30
N SER A 175 11.80 -7.70 15.00
CA SER A 175 10.60 -8.47 14.66
C SER A 175 9.64 -8.48 15.83
N GLY A 176 8.36 -8.33 15.53
CA GLY A 176 7.26 -8.48 16.49
C GLY A 176 6.65 -9.88 16.44
N ASN A 177 5.33 -9.94 16.64
CA ASN A 177 4.57 -11.20 16.57
C ASN A 177 4.21 -11.61 15.13
N ALA A 178 4.26 -10.68 14.18
CA ALA A 178 4.02 -10.94 12.77
C ALA A 178 5.22 -11.67 12.14
N LEU A 179 4.95 -12.58 11.21
CA LEU A 179 5.99 -13.25 10.41
C LEU A 179 6.64 -12.21 9.48
N GLU A 180 7.97 -12.20 9.47
CA GLU A 180 8.75 -11.39 8.54
C GLU A 180 9.07 -12.19 7.28
N ASN A 181 8.34 -11.96 6.19
CA ASN A 181 8.47 -12.72 4.93
C ASN A 181 8.83 -11.85 3.71
N VAL A 182 9.28 -10.61 3.93
CA VAL A 182 9.61 -9.65 2.85
C VAL A 182 10.61 -10.24 1.84
N GLN A 183 11.64 -10.95 2.30
CA GLN A 183 12.64 -11.57 1.42
C GLN A 183 12.10 -12.79 0.66
N GLU A 184 11.10 -13.47 1.20
CA GLU A 184 10.46 -14.62 0.55
C GLU A 184 9.52 -14.15 -0.57
N VAL A 185 8.71 -13.12 -0.28
CA VAL A 185 7.72 -12.57 -1.23
C VAL A 185 8.37 -11.71 -2.31
N PHE A 186 9.38 -10.91 -1.94
CA PHE A 186 10.08 -10.00 -2.86
C PHE A 186 11.52 -10.49 -3.12
N SER A 187 11.67 -11.74 -3.54
CA SER A 187 12.97 -12.42 -3.68
C SER A 187 13.92 -11.80 -4.71
N ASP A 188 13.40 -11.00 -5.65
CA ASP A 188 14.16 -10.31 -6.69
C ASP A 188 14.33 -8.80 -6.42
N CYS A 189 13.92 -8.34 -5.24
CA CYS A 189 13.94 -6.94 -4.83
C CYS A 189 14.96 -6.71 -3.71
N ARG A 190 15.20 -5.43 -3.42
CA ARG A 190 15.93 -4.95 -2.25
C ARG A 190 14.97 -4.16 -1.37
N PHE A 191 15.26 -4.01 -0.08
CA PHE A 191 14.49 -3.09 0.76
C PHE A 191 15.37 -2.29 1.72
N VAL A 192 14.88 -1.11 2.06
CA VAL A 192 15.43 -0.26 3.11
C VAL A 192 14.41 -0.22 4.25
N GLU A 193 14.82 -0.60 5.45
CA GLU A 193 14.01 -0.49 6.66
C GLU A 193 14.41 0.74 7.47
N TYR A 194 13.42 1.56 7.80
CA TYR A 194 13.53 2.73 8.66
C TYR A 194 12.87 2.43 9.98
N TYR A 195 13.66 2.31 11.05
CA TYR A 195 13.22 1.80 12.34
C TYR A 195 13.33 2.85 13.44
N TYR A 196 12.22 3.03 14.18
CA TYR A 196 12.15 3.76 15.43
C TYR A 196 12.06 2.78 16.61
N PRO A 197 13.10 2.70 17.45
CA PRO A 197 13.02 1.97 18.71
C PRO A 197 11.95 2.55 19.62
N GLY A 198 11.32 1.69 20.42
CA GLY A 198 10.38 2.13 21.44
C GLY A 198 11.11 2.89 22.54
N VAL A 199 10.50 3.97 23.01
CA VAL A 199 11.10 4.90 23.98
C VAL A 199 10.22 5.13 25.19
N LYS A 200 9.02 4.53 25.25
CA LYS A 200 8.05 4.71 26.35
C LYS A 200 8.16 3.56 27.35
N PRO A 201 8.79 3.78 28.54
CA PRO A 201 8.96 2.73 29.53
C PRO A 201 7.62 2.22 30.08
N GLU A 202 6.58 3.06 30.12
CA GLU A 202 5.23 2.69 30.55
C GLU A 202 4.54 1.66 29.64
N MET A 203 5.06 1.44 28.44
CA MET A 203 4.62 0.41 27.51
C MET A 203 5.73 -0.62 27.26
N ASP A 204 6.66 -0.79 28.20
CA ASP A 204 7.80 -1.70 28.09
C ASP A 204 8.63 -1.48 26.80
N ASN A 205 8.65 -0.25 26.27
CA ASN A 205 9.26 0.14 24.99
C ASN A 205 8.67 -0.60 23.77
N PHE A 206 7.39 -0.98 23.85
CA PHE A 206 6.64 -1.57 22.74
C PHE A 206 6.01 -0.53 21.80
N ASP A 207 6.32 0.76 21.91
CA ASP A 207 5.94 1.79 20.94
C ASP A 207 6.82 1.84 19.69
N TRP A 208 7.62 0.81 19.46
CA TRP A 208 8.47 0.76 18.29
C TRP A 208 7.65 0.61 17.00
N CYS A 209 8.17 1.19 15.92
CA CYS A 209 7.63 0.99 14.58
C CYS A 209 8.73 1.05 13.51
N ALA A 210 8.47 0.45 12.36
CA ALA A 210 9.35 0.49 11.22
C ALA A 210 8.56 0.55 9.92
N LEU A 211 9.14 1.18 8.90
CA LEU A 211 8.68 1.13 7.53
C LEU A 211 9.72 0.45 6.67
N LYS A 212 9.33 -0.58 5.93
CA LYS A 212 10.17 -1.18 4.89
C LYS A 212 9.72 -0.66 3.52
N VAL A 213 10.64 0.04 2.84
CA VAL A 213 10.48 0.49 1.45
C VAL A 213 11.12 -0.54 0.54
N VAL A 214 10.29 -1.27 -0.23
CA VAL A 214 10.75 -2.35 -1.11
C VAL A 214 10.87 -1.85 -2.55
N LEU A 215 12.04 -2.05 -3.14
CA LEU A 215 12.42 -1.54 -4.44
C LEU A 215 12.84 -2.67 -5.38
N ALA A 216 12.27 -2.69 -6.58
CA ALA A 216 12.65 -3.60 -7.66
C ALA A 216 13.45 -2.85 -8.73
N PRO A 217 14.51 -3.46 -9.30
CA PRO A 217 15.22 -2.86 -10.42
C PRO A 217 14.37 -2.99 -11.69
N TYR A 218 14.18 -1.90 -12.42
CA TYR A 218 13.49 -1.91 -13.71
C TYR A 218 14.11 -0.90 -14.66
N ALA A 219 14.56 -1.38 -15.83
CA ALA A 219 15.43 -0.64 -16.75
C ALA A 219 16.71 -0.15 -16.04
N GLU A 220 16.84 1.15 -15.82
CA GLU A 220 18.05 1.78 -15.27
C GLU A 220 17.80 2.42 -13.89
N GLN A 221 16.67 2.11 -13.25
CA GLN A 221 16.29 2.73 -11.97
C GLN A 221 15.59 1.75 -11.03
N TRP A 222 15.62 2.05 -9.74
CA TRP A 222 14.84 1.39 -8.71
C TRP A 222 13.38 1.88 -8.72
N TYR A 223 12.41 1.00 -8.55
CA TYR A 223 10.99 1.34 -8.49
C TYR A 223 10.31 0.74 -7.27
N LEU A 224 9.40 1.51 -6.68
CA LEU A 224 8.63 1.12 -5.51
C LEU A 224 7.68 -0.02 -5.86
N VAL A 225 7.79 -1.13 -5.12
CA VAL A 225 6.93 -2.31 -5.24
C VAL A 225 6.26 -2.72 -3.94
N GLY A 226 6.73 -2.21 -2.81
CA GLY A 226 6.15 -2.54 -1.50
C GLY A 226 6.35 -1.45 -0.47
N LEU A 227 5.31 -1.21 0.33
CA LEU A 227 5.33 -0.42 1.55
C LEU A 227 4.77 -1.29 2.67
N ILE A 228 5.66 -1.76 3.54
CA ILE A 228 5.34 -2.74 4.58
C ILE A 228 5.56 -2.07 5.93
N HIS A 229 4.49 -2.00 6.71
CA HIS A 229 4.55 -1.53 8.09
C HIS A 229 5.02 -2.62 9.03
N SER A 230 5.72 -2.24 10.08
CA SER A 230 5.99 -3.11 11.20
C SER A 230 5.78 -2.32 12.48
N GLU A 231 4.95 -2.82 13.38
CA GLU A 231 4.80 -2.26 14.72
C GLU A 231 4.63 -3.40 15.70
N TRP A 232 4.92 -3.13 16.98
CA TRP A 232 4.49 -4.06 18.00
C TRP A 232 2.96 -4.13 18.03
N THR A 233 2.45 -5.34 18.15
CA THR A 233 1.01 -5.59 18.25
C THR A 233 0.75 -6.69 19.28
N VAL A 234 -0.38 -6.59 19.98
CA VAL A 234 -0.86 -7.54 21.02
C VAL A 234 -1.51 -8.79 20.44
#